data_AF-A0AA47N451-F1
#
_entry.id   AF-A0AA47N451-F1
#
_cell.length_a   1.000
_cell.length_b   1.000
_cell.length_c   1.000
_cell.angle_alpha   90.00
_cell.angle_beta   90.00
_cell.angle_gamma   90.00
#
_symmetry.space_group_name_H-M   'P 1'
#
loop_
_entity.id
_entity.type
_entity.pdbx_description
1 polymer ?
#
loop_
_entity_poly.entity_id
_entity_poly.type
_entity_poly.pdbx_seq_one_letter_code
_entity_poly.pdbx_strand_id
1 'polypeptide(L)'
;MEPRRRRHIAMQRRAAKLLFHNLQELRHSASLVNKVFVQRDYSEGTTCKFQTKFPSELESRVERTLFEDTVKTLNNFYAEAEKIGAHSYLEACVACATAYLIFLCMETRYEKASVRRPFLHFKRPVLKKIAKYIQEQNEKVYAPRGLLITDPIDRGMRVIEISIYEDRGSSGSSSASSSTSGSTAR
;
A
#
# COMPACT_ATOMS: atom_id res chain seq x y z
N MET A 1 -26.97 6.18 -20.70
CA MET A 1 -26.54 5.38 -19.52
C MET A 1 -25.24 5.85 -18.85
N GLU A 2 -24.79 7.10 -19.05
CA GLU A 2 -23.50 7.61 -18.54
C GLU A 2 -23.49 8.35 -17.17
N PRO A 3 -24.59 8.95 -16.66
CA PRO A 3 -24.54 9.76 -15.43
C PRO A 3 -24.22 8.98 -14.15
N ARG A 4 -24.65 7.71 -14.08
CA ARG A 4 -24.45 6.86 -12.89
C ARG A 4 -22.99 6.47 -12.69
N ARG A 5 -22.24 6.18 -13.77
CA ARG A 5 -20.79 5.91 -13.70
C ARG A 5 -20.01 7.13 -13.21
N ARG A 6 -20.35 8.33 -13.69
CA ARG A 6 -19.66 9.56 -13.29
C ARG A 6 -19.85 9.87 -11.80
N ARG A 7 -21.07 9.70 -11.27
CA ARG A 7 -21.35 9.85 -9.82
C ARG A 7 -20.61 8.81 -8.98
N HIS A 8 -20.58 7.55 -9.43
CA HIS A 8 -19.86 6.49 -8.72
C HIS A 8 -18.34 6.74 -8.67
N ILE A 9 -17.76 7.20 -9.78
CA ILE A 9 -16.34 7.58 -9.85
C ILE A 9 -16.03 8.79 -8.97
N ALA A 10 -16.90 9.80 -8.94
CA ALA A 10 -16.73 10.98 -8.08
C ALA A 10 -16.83 10.62 -6.59
N MET A 11 -17.76 9.74 -6.22
CA MET A 11 -17.91 9.24 -4.85
C MET A 11 -16.69 8.41 -4.42
N GLN A 12 -16.21 7.50 -5.29
CA GLN A 12 -14.99 6.74 -5.03
C GLN A 12 -13.75 7.64 -4.88
N ARG A 13 -13.65 8.71 -5.68
CA ARG A 13 -12.56 9.70 -5.56
C ARG A 13 -12.63 10.50 -4.25
N ARG A 14 -13.82 10.90 -3.80
CA ARG A 14 -14.00 11.60 -2.51
C ARG A 14 -13.68 10.69 -1.33
N ALA A 15 -14.19 9.45 -1.34
CA ALA A 15 -13.87 8.46 -0.32
C ALA A 15 -12.35 8.23 -0.25
N ALA A 16 -11.69 7.94 -1.38
CA ALA A 16 -10.24 7.76 -1.41
C ALA A 16 -9.44 8.96 -0.87
N LYS A 17 -9.94 10.20 -1.08
CA LYS A 17 -9.29 11.41 -0.58
C LYS A 17 -9.44 11.58 0.94
N LEU A 18 -10.63 11.30 1.48
CA LEU A 18 -10.87 11.30 2.93
C LEU A 18 -10.06 10.19 3.63
N LEU A 19 -9.97 9.02 3.01
CA LEU A 19 -9.15 7.90 3.50
C LEU A 19 -7.67 8.26 3.56
N PHE A 20 -7.14 8.87 2.50
CA PHE A 20 -5.75 9.32 2.48
C PHE A 20 -5.47 10.37 3.56
N HIS A 21 -6.42 11.27 3.79
CA HIS A 21 -6.34 12.27 4.85
C HIS A 21 -6.30 11.64 6.25
N ASN A 22 -7.13 10.64 6.53
CA ASN A 22 -7.18 9.98 7.84
C ASN A 22 -5.91 9.16 8.16
N LEU A 23 -5.36 8.46 7.16
CA LEU A 23 -4.07 7.78 7.32
C LEU A 23 -2.90 8.76 7.47
N GLN A 24 -2.98 9.92 6.80
CA GLN A 24 -2.03 11.00 7.04
C GLN A 24 -2.18 11.56 8.45
N GLU A 25 -3.40 11.78 8.95
CA GLU A 25 -3.62 12.23 10.33
C GLU A 25 -2.97 11.28 11.33
N LEU A 26 -3.19 9.97 11.23
CA LEU A 26 -2.50 8.96 12.07
C LEU A 26 -0.98 9.13 12.03
N ARG A 27 -0.40 9.43 10.87
CA ARG A 27 1.04 9.64 10.71
C ARG A 27 1.55 10.95 11.30
N HIS A 28 0.69 11.95 11.49
CA HIS A 28 1.04 13.26 12.05
C HIS A 28 0.66 13.41 13.53
N SER A 29 -0.41 12.75 14.00
CA SER A 29 -0.91 12.85 15.38
C SER A 29 -0.30 11.81 16.31
N ALA A 30 0.10 10.64 15.80
CA ALA A 30 0.66 9.57 16.60
C ALA A 30 2.18 9.45 16.39
N SER A 31 2.92 9.18 17.48
CA SER A 31 4.35 8.90 17.38
C SER A 31 4.57 7.49 16.86
N LEU A 32 5.40 7.35 15.83
CA LEU A 32 5.84 6.04 15.35
C LEU A 32 6.76 5.41 16.41
N VAL A 33 6.31 4.30 16.99
CA VAL A 33 7.00 3.62 18.10
C VAL A 33 7.90 2.51 17.60
N ASN A 34 7.42 1.71 16.64
CA ASN A 34 8.18 0.59 16.14
C ASN A 34 7.83 0.30 14.67
N LYS A 35 8.75 -0.38 13.97
CA LYS A 35 8.56 -0.85 12.59
C LYS A 35 8.92 -2.31 12.50
N VAL A 36 7.98 -3.08 11.99
CA VAL A 36 8.15 -4.50 11.74
C VAL A 36 8.29 -4.72 10.25
N PHE A 37 9.28 -5.52 9.86
CA PHE A 37 9.56 -5.84 8.47
C PHE A 37 9.36 -7.31 8.22
N VAL A 38 8.38 -7.63 7.37
CA VAL A 38 8.18 -9.00 6.88
C VAL A 38 9.01 -9.17 5.62
N GLN A 39 9.99 -10.06 5.69
CA GLN A 39 10.90 -10.29 4.58
C GLN A 39 10.24 -11.09 3.46
N ARG A 40 10.71 -10.85 2.24
CA ARG A 40 10.39 -11.69 1.09
C ARG A 40 10.95 -13.11 1.30
N ASP A 41 10.18 -14.08 0.84
CA ASP A 41 10.58 -15.48 0.72
C ASP A 41 11.14 -15.72 -0.69
N TYR A 42 12.38 -16.18 -0.77
CA TYR A 42 13.08 -16.47 -2.04
C TYR A 42 13.11 -17.97 -2.37
N SER A 43 12.45 -18.81 -1.57
CA SER A 43 12.43 -20.28 -1.78
C SER A 43 11.87 -20.69 -3.14
N GLU A 44 10.90 -19.95 -3.67
CA GLU A 44 10.29 -20.19 -4.98
C GLU A 44 10.96 -19.39 -6.12
N GLY A 45 12.16 -18.85 -5.89
CA GLY A 45 12.95 -18.14 -6.89
C GLY A 45 12.58 -16.65 -7.00
N THR A 46 12.28 -16.18 -8.22
CA THR A 46 12.07 -14.75 -8.52
C THR A 46 10.63 -14.28 -8.29
N THR A 47 9.73 -15.16 -7.84
CA THR A 47 8.31 -14.87 -7.61
C THR A 47 8.10 -14.01 -6.37
N CYS A 48 7.19 -13.05 -6.41
CA CYS A 48 7.00 -12.08 -5.31
C CYS A 48 6.15 -12.68 -4.20
N LYS A 49 6.80 -13.29 -3.19
CA LYS A 49 6.17 -13.96 -2.06
C LYS A 49 6.73 -13.46 -0.73
N PHE A 50 5.89 -13.24 0.26
CA PHE A 50 6.29 -12.82 1.60
C PHE A 50 6.17 -13.96 2.60
N GLN A 51 7.08 -13.96 3.59
CA GLN A 51 7.06 -14.94 4.67
C GLN A 51 5.80 -14.75 5.52
N THR A 52 5.17 -15.87 5.90
CA THR A 52 4.02 -15.87 6.81
C THR A 52 4.43 -15.97 8.29
N LYS A 53 5.73 -15.88 8.58
CA LYS A 53 6.24 -15.93 9.95
C LYS A 53 5.70 -14.74 10.73
N PHE A 54 4.92 -15.02 11.77
CA PHE A 54 4.32 -14.00 12.60
C PHE A 54 5.37 -13.32 13.48
N PRO A 55 5.54 -11.99 13.40
CA PRO A 55 6.46 -11.25 14.25
C PRO A 55 5.87 -11.04 15.65
N SER A 56 6.64 -11.35 16.70
CA SER A 56 6.23 -11.29 18.11
C SER A 56 5.79 -9.89 18.55
N GLU A 57 6.29 -8.84 17.91
CA GLU A 57 5.95 -7.44 18.18
C GLU A 57 4.49 -7.11 17.81
N LEU A 58 3.87 -7.88 16.91
CA LEU A 58 2.47 -7.70 16.51
C LEU A 58 1.48 -8.53 17.34
N GLU A 59 1.95 -9.46 18.18
CA GLU A 59 1.10 -10.38 18.96
C GLU A 59 0.15 -9.65 19.90
N SER A 60 0.58 -8.52 20.45
CA SER A 60 -0.22 -7.71 21.38
C SER A 60 -1.28 -6.85 20.68
N ARG A 61 -1.24 -6.70 19.35
CA ARG A 61 -2.09 -5.76 18.60
C ARG A 61 -2.96 -6.44 17.55
N VAL A 62 -2.51 -7.51 16.90
CA VAL A 62 -3.22 -8.22 15.82
C VAL A 62 -3.17 -9.73 16.02
N GLU A 63 -4.28 -10.40 15.74
CA GLU A 63 -4.36 -11.85 15.80
C GLU A 63 -3.52 -12.51 14.71
N ARG A 64 -2.84 -13.60 15.07
CA ARG A 64 -1.97 -14.38 14.17
C ARG A 64 -2.69 -14.85 12.91
N THR A 65 -3.91 -15.36 13.08
CA THR A 65 -4.79 -15.85 11.99
C THR A 65 -5.05 -14.76 10.96
N LEU A 66 -5.41 -13.55 11.42
CA LEU A 66 -5.75 -12.43 10.56
C LEU A 66 -4.55 -11.89 9.79
N PHE A 67 -3.38 -11.83 10.43
CA PHE A 67 -2.13 -11.47 9.75
C PHE A 67 -1.78 -12.50 8.67
N GLU A 68 -1.80 -13.80 9.01
CA GLU A 68 -1.50 -14.87 8.07
C GLU A 68 -2.44 -14.84 6.86
N ASP A 69 -3.73 -14.63 7.07
CA ASP A 69 -4.73 -14.54 6.01
C ASP A 69 -4.50 -13.31 5.12
N THR A 70 -4.11 -12.18 5.70
CA THR A 70 -3.74 -10.97 4.95
C THR A 70 -2.52 -11.24 4.05
N VAL A 71 -1.46 -11.86 4.60
CA VAL A 71 -0.23 -12.16 3.86
C VAL A 71 -0.47 -13.21 2.79
N LYS A 72 -1.25 -14.27 3.07
CA LYS A 72 -1.65 -15.29 2.08
C LYS A 72 -2.43 -14.65 0.92
N THR A 73 -3.37 -13.76 1.23
CA THR A 73 -4.16 -13.05 0.22
C THR A 73 -3.28 -12.13 -0.63
N LEU A 74 -2.34 -11.41 -0.01
CA LEU A 74 -1.35 -10.61 -0.73
C LEU A 74 -0.48 -11.46 -1.66
N ASN A 75 0.06 -12.58 -1.16
CA ASN A 75 0.86 -13.50 -1.95
C ASN A 75 0.08 -14.02 -3.18
N ASN A 76 -1.20 -14.35 -3.02
CA ASN A 76 -2.05 -14.74 -4.15
C ASN A 76 -2.20 -13.62 -5.18
N PHE A 77 -2.42 -12.38 -4.76
CA PHE A 77 -2.49 -11.24 -5.69
C PHE A 77 -1.17 -10.99 -6.42
N TYR A 78 -0.02 -11.17 -5.75
CA TYR A 78 1.29 -11.05 -6.38
C TYR A 78 1.56 -12.19 -7.37
N ALA A 79 1.14 -13.42 -7.05
CA ALA A 79 1.23 -14.56 -7.97
C ALA A 79 0.36 -14.34 -9.24
N GLU A 80 -0.83 -13.76 -9.09
CA GLU A 80 -1.65 -13.33 -10.23
C GLU A 80 -0.99 -12.22 -11.05
N ALA A 81 -0.38 -11.25 -10.39
CA ALA A 81 0.31 -10.14 -11.05
C ALA A 81 1.50 -10.63 -11.89
N GLU A 82 2.19 -11.67 -11.46
CA GLU A 82 3.34 -12.26 -12.16
C GLU A 82 2.95 -12.96 -13.46
N LYS A 83 1.86 -13.73 -13.46
CA LYS A 83 1.30 -14.34 -14.69
C LYS A 83 1.01 -13.31 -15.77
N ILE A 84 0.51 -12.13 -15.38
CA ILE A 84 0.23 -11.02 -16.29
C ILE A 84 1.53 -10.29 -16.69
N GLY A 85 2.54 -10.30 -15.83
CA GLY A 85 3.88 -9.76 -16.11
C GLY A 85 4.57 -10.43 -17.30
N ALA A 86 4.38 -11.75 -17.48
CA ALA A 86 4.92 -12.49 -18.63
C ALA A 86 4.34 -11.99 -19.97
N HIS A 87 3.04 -11.69 -20.04
CA HIS A 87 2.42 -11.08 -21.23
C HIS A 87 3.00 -9.69 -21.52
N SER A 88 3.27 -8.90 -20.48
CA SER A 88 3.88 -7.58 -20.61
C SER A 88 5.31 -7.67 -21.17
N TYR A 89 6.05 -8.75 -20.88
CA TYR A 89 7.37 -8.98 -21.47
C TYR A 89 7.28 -9.21 -22.98
N LEU A 90 6.29 -9.99 -23.44
CA LEU A 90 6.04 -10.18 -24.87
C LEU A 90 5.61 -8.88 -25.55
N GLU A 91 4.72 -8.09 -24.93
CA GLU A 91 4.37 -6.75 -25.43
C GLU A 91 5.59 -5.85 -25.52
N ALA A 92 6.50 -5.89 -24.54
CA ALA A 92 7.74 -5.11 -24.56
C ALA A 92 8.68 -5.56 -25.69
N CYS A 93 8.80 -6.87 -25.93
CA CYS A 93 9.55 -7.42 -27.06
C CYS A 93 8.95 -7.01 -28.41
N VAL A 94 7.63 -7.08 -28.56
CA VAL A 94 6.92 -6.66 -29.78
C VAL A 94 7.06 -5.15 -29.99
N ALA A 95 6.95 -4.33 -28.94
CA ALA A 95 7.16 -2.90 -29.02
C ALA A 95 8.62 -2.56 -29.42
N CYS A 96 9.60 -3.27 -28.87
CA CYS A 96 11.01 -3.12 -29.21
C CYS A 96 11.28 -3.51 -30.67
N ALA A 97 10.78 -4.67 -31.11
CA ALA A 97 10.88 -5.12 -32.49
C ALA A 97 10.19 -4.16 -33.47
N THR A 98 9.01 -3.65 -33.10
CA THR A 98 8.26 -2.65 -33.89
C THR A 98 9.04 -1.34 -33.97
N ALA A 99 9.68 -0.89 -32.89
CA ALA A 99 10.52 0.30 -32.89
C ALA A 99 11.74 0.15 -33.83
N TYR A 100 12.40 -1.01 -33.84
CA TYR A 100 13.50 -1.29 -34.77
C TYR A 100 13.03 -1.40 -36.23
N LEU A 101 11.87 -2.03 -36.48
CA LEU A 101 11.24 -2.09 -37.80
C LEU A 101 10.87 -0.70 -38.32
N ILE A 102 10.32 0.16 -37.47
CA ILE A 102 10.04 1.56 -37.81
C ILE A 102 11.35 2.30 -38.11
N PHE A 103 12.42 2.08 -37.33
CA PHE A 103 13.73 2.68 -37.58
C PHE A 103 14.32 2.28 -38.94
N LEU A 104 14.11 1.02 -39.36
CA LEU A 104 14.53 0.52 -40.68
C LEU A 104 13.61 1.00 -41.83
N CYS A 105 12.33 1.25 -41.59
CA CYS A 105 11.40 1.80 -42.59
C CYS A 105 11.43 3.33 -42.72
N MET A 106 12.00 4.06 -41.75
CA MET A 106 11.98 5.54 -41.70
C MET A 106 13.29 6.21 -42.10
N GLU A 107 14.23 5.49 -42.72
CA GLU A 107 15.44 6.10 -43.32
C GLU A 107 15.11 6.95 -44.57
N THR A 108 13.85 6.97 -45.00
CA THR A 108 13.33 7.91 -46.00
C THR A 108 12.40 8.94 -45.35
N ARG A 109 12.96 10.13 -45.07
CA ARG A 109 12.28 11.43 -44.80
C ARG A 109 11.84 11.70 -43.34
N TYR A 110 12.74 12.33 -42.60
CA TYR A 110 12.46 13.07 -41.36
C TYR A 110 11.36 14.13 -41.55
N GLU A 111 10.27 14.06 -40.78
CA GLU A 111 9.81 15.25 -40.06
C GLU A 111 9.10 14.89 -38.75
N LYS A 112 9.41 15.67 -37.73
CA LYS A 112 9.05 15.52 -36.31
C LYS A 112 7.54 15.53 -36.14
N ALA A 113 7.00 14.67 -35.27
CA ALA A 113 6.18 15.08 -34.13
C ALA A 113 5.56 13.89 -33.39
N SER A 114 5.76 13.88 -32.07
CA SER A 114 4.84 13.28 -31.11
C SER A 114 4.75 11.75 -31.07
N VAL A 115 5.89 11.05 -30.96
CA VAL A 115 5.90 9.73 -30.29
C VAL A 115 5.79 9.97 -28.77
N ARG A 116 4.61 10.43 -28.36
CA ARG A 116 4.24 10.67 -26.98
C ARG A 116 4.18 9.32 -26.29
N ARG A 117 5.30 8.88 -25.68
CA ARG A 117 5.45 7.61 -24.93
C ARG A 117 4.16 7.27 -24.16
N PRO A 118 3.24 6.44 -24.70
CA PRO A 118 1.98 6.13 -24.01
C PRO A 118 2.22 5.16 -22.85
N PHE A 119 3.40 4.53 -22.84
CA PHE A 119 3.65 3.32 -22.09
C PHE A 119 3.87 3.54 -20.60
N LEU A 120 4.34 4.74 -20.19
CA LEU A 120 4.59 5.02 -18.77
C LEU A 120 3.29 5.22 -17.95
N HIS A 121 2.14 5.41 -18.62
CA HIS A 121 0.84 5.54 -17.96
C HIS A 121 0.08 4.21 -17.82
N PHE A 122 0.68 3.09 -18.25
CA PHE A 122 0.16 1.76 -18.00
C PHE A 122 0.57 1.28 -16.60
N LYS A 123 0.15 2.01 -15.54
CA LYS A 123 0.15 1.46 -14.18
C LYS A 123 -0.78 0.25 -14.18
N ARG A 124 -0.17 -0.95 -14.18
CA ARG A 124 -0.80 -2.28 -14.21
C ARG A 124 -2.06 -2.32 -13.34
N PRO A 125 -3.21 -2.80 -13.84
CA PRO A 125 -4.47 -2.80 -13.11
C PRO A 125 -4.43 -3.65 -11.83
N VAL A 126 -3.54 -4.65 -11.77
CA VAL A 126 -3.40 -5.55 -10.61
C VAL A 126 -2.70 -4.86 -9.44
N LEU A 127 -1.66 -4.06 -9.68
CA LEU A 127 -0.97 -3.32 -8.60
C LEU A 127 -1.93 -2.32 -7.93
N LYS A 128 -2.87 -1.75 -8.71
CA LYS A 128 -3.95 -0.93 -8.16
C LYS A 128 -4.90 -1.73 -7.28
N LYS A 129 -5.18 -3.00 -7.61
CA LYS A 129 -5.99 -3.89 -6.75
C LYS A 129 -5.27 -4.19 -5.44
N ILE A 130 -3.96 -4.47 -5.50
CA ILE A 130 -3.14 -4.74 -4.30
C ILE A 130 -3.10 -3.50 -3.39
N ALA A 131 -2.76 -2.34 -3.95
CA ALA A 131 -2.75 -1.08 -3.20
C ALA A 131 -4.12 -0.78 -2.57
N LYS A 132 -5.22 -1.04 -3.29
CA LYS A 132 -6.58 -0.89 -2.77
C LYS A 132 -6.87 -1.87 -1.63
N TYR A 133 -6.47 -3.13 -1.77
CA TYR A 133 -6.66 -4.14 -0.72
C TYR A 133 -5.88 -3.77 0.55
N ILE A 134 -4.61 -3.36 0.42
CA ILE A 134 -3.80 -2.89 1.55
C ILE A 134 -4.46 -1.69 2.23
N GLN A 135 -4.97 -0.73 1.45
CA GLN A 135 -5.66 0.43 2.00
C GLN A 135 -6.94 0.04 2.75
N GLU A 136 -7.75 -0.87 2.19
CA GLU A 136 -8.98 -1.35 2.85
C GLU A 136 -8.68 -2.12 4.14
N GLN A 137 -7.62 -2.94 4.15
CA GLN A 137 -7.19 -3.63 5.36
C GLN A 137 -6.67 -2.63 6.40
N ASN A 138 -5.90 -1.65 5.97
CA ASN A 138 -5.44 -0.58 6.84
C ASN A 138 -6.63 0.12 7.49
N GLU A 139 -7.65 0.50 6.74
CA GLU A 139 -8.82 1.18 7.31
C GLU A 139 -9.62 0.30 8.29
N LYS A 140 -9.93 -0.94 7.90
CA LYS A 140 -10.86 -1.79 8.65
C LYS A 140 -10.22 -2.47 9.86
N VAL A 141 -8.94 -2.78 9.77
CA VAL A 141 -8.26 -3.67 10.71
C VAL A 141 -7.09 -2.98 11.40
N TYR A 142 -6.16 -2.40 10.64
CA TYR A 142 -4.86 -2.00 11.19
C TYR A 142 -4.86 -0.58 11.79
N ALA A 143 -5.46 0.41 11.12
CA ALA A 143 -5.60 1.79 11.57
C ALA A 143 -6.27 1.93 12.96
N PRO A 144 -7.41 1.28 13.25
CA PRO A 144 -8.01 1.35 14.59
C PRO A 144 -7.14 0.74 15.69
N ARG A 145 -6.14 -0.08 15.32
CA ARG A 145 -5.18 -0.72 16.23
C ARG A 145 -3.86 0.05 16.34
N GLY A 146 -3.75 1.21 15.67
CA GLY A 146 -2.51 1.99 15.58
C GLY A 146 -1.47 1.36 14.66
N LEU A 147 -1.87 0.55 13.69
CA LEU A 147 -0.98 -0.13 12.75
C LEU A 147 -1.19 0.40 11.33
N LEU A 148 -0.12 0.46 10.55
CA LEU A 148 -0.18 0.85 9.15
C LEU A 148 0.72 -0.04 8.29
N ILE A 149 0.11 -0.76 7.36
CA ILE A 149 0.83 -1.51 6.33
C ILE A 149 1.21 -0.54 5.21
N THR A 150 2.50 -0.51 4.87
CA THR A 150 3.02 0.22 3.72
C THR A 150 3.09 -0.70 2.51
N ASP A 151 2.75 -0.19 1.32
CA ASP A 151 2.78 -0.97 0.09
C ASP A 151 4.21 -1.48 -0.19
N PRO A 152 4.41 -2.79 -0.38
CA PRO A 152 5.72 -3.35 -0.71
C PRO A 152 6.34 -2.74 -1.97
N ILE A 153 5.53 -2.24 -2.91
CA ILE A 153 6.00 -1.61 -4.15
C ILE A 153 6.86 -0.38 -3.85
N ASP A 154 6.48 0.43 -2.86
CA ASP A 154 7.24 1.62 -2.44
C ASP A 154 8.59 1.23 -1.80
N ARG A 155 8.74 -0.03 -1.39
CA ARG A 155 9.98 -0.63 -0.87
C ARG A 155 10.69 -1.53 -1.89
N GLY A 156 10.32 -1.47 -3.17
CA GLY A 156 10.92 -2.29 -4.22
C GLY A 156 10.56 -3.77 -4.15
N MET A 157 9.44 -4.11 -3.51
CA MET A 157 8.86 -5.46 -3.33
C MET A 157 9.73 -6.42 -2.51
N ARG A 158 10.65 -5.88 -1.70
CA ARG A 158 11.58 -6.70 -0.90
C ARG A 158 11.05 -7.02 0.50
N VAL A 159 10.20 -6.16 1.04
CA VAL A 159 9.65 -6.28 2.39
C VAL A 159 8.24 -5.70 2.46
N ILE A 160 7.39 -6.24 3.34
CA ILE A 160 6.20 -5.54 3.83
C ILE A 160 6.61 -4.80 5.10
N GLU A 161 6.37 -3.49 5.14
CA GLU A 161 6.60 -2.67 6.34
C GLU A 161 5.28 -2.44 7.07
N ILE A 162 5.30 -2.73 8.37
CA ILE A 162 4.18 -2.48 9.28
C ILE A 162 4.67 -1.47 10.32
N SER A 163 4.13 -0.26 10.26
CA SER A 163 4.42 0.80 11.23
C SER A 163 3.45 0.75 12.39
N ILE A 164 3.99 0.80 13.61
CA ILE A 164 3.23 0.85 14.86
C ILE A 164 3.25 2.28 15.37
N TYR A 165 2.06 2.84 15.58
CA TYR A 165 1.83 4.18 16.06
C TYR A 165 1.20 4.11 17.46
N GLU A 166 1.69 4.94 18.37
CA GLU A 166 1.06 5.18 19.67
C GLU A 166 0.64 6.65 19.77
N ASP A 167 -0.54 6.85 20.37
CA ASP A 167 -1.03 8.19 20.65
C ASP A 167 -0.12 8.85 21.69
N ARG A 168 0.27 10.10 21.41
CA ARG A 168 1.22 10.88 22.21
C ARG A 168 0.65 11.29 23.58
N GLY A 169 -0.53 10.79 23.94
CA GLY A 169 -1.26 11.14 25.17
C GLY A 169 -1.15 10.14 26.32
N SER A 170 -0.55 8.95 26.15
CA SER A 170 -0.64 7.88 27.17
C SER A 170 0.65 7.61 27.95
N SER A 171 1.78 8.23 27.60
CA SER A 171 3.05 8.12 28.32
C SER A 171 3.29 9.33 29.26
N GLY A 172 2.25 9.68 30.02
CA GLY A 172 2.29 10.65 31.12
C GLY A 172 1.57 10.10 32.34
N SER A 173 2.07 8.98 32.86
CA SER A 173 1.58 8.32 34.06
C SER A 173 1.68 9.21 35.31
N SER A 174 0.55 9.37 35.99
CA SER A 174 0.40 9.28 37.45
C SER A 174 1.31 10.14 38.34
N SER A 175 0.78 11.26 38.82
CA SER A 175 1.16 11.80 40.13
C SER A 175 -0.07 12.27 40.91
N ALA A 176 -0.35 11.51 41.97
CA ALA A 176 -0.99 11.91 43.22
C ALA A 176 -2.46 12.37 43.18
N SER A 177 -3.33 11.42 43.49
CA SER A 177 -4.46 11.65 44.38
C SER A 177 -4.00 12.16 45.75
N SER A 178 -4.49 13.32 46.20
CA SER A 178 -4.76 13.57 47.63
C SER A 178 -5.70 14.76 47.86
N SER A 179 -6.89 14.42 48.37
CA SER A 179 -7.69 15.10 49.40
C SER A 179 -8.31 16.49 49.15
N THR A 180 -9.64 16.43 49.06
CA THR A 180 -10.69 17.35 49.51
C THR A 180 -10.47 18.06 50.86
N SER A 181 -10.95 19.32 50.98
CA SER A 181 -11.75 19.96 52.07
C SER A 181 -11.78 21.49 51.84
N GLY A 182 -12.91 22.18 51.55
CA GLY A 182 -13.81 22.86 52.52
C GLY A 182 -13.09 23.95 53.35
N SER A 183 -13.45 25.23 53.49
CA SER A 183 -14.74 25.93 53.39
C SER A 183 -14.53 27.47 53.48
N THR A 184 -15.42 28.20 52.81
CA THR A 184 -16.16 29.43 53.19
C THR A 184 -15.65 30.40 54.29
N ALA A 185 -15.63 31.70 53.91
CA ALA A 185 -15.91 32.93 54.66
C ALA A 185 -15.23 33.21 56.02
N ARG A 186 -14.48 34.31 56.07
CA ARG A 186 -14.88 35.59 56.68
C ARG A 186 -13.84 36.67 56.44
#